data_AF-A0A9W3B6J1-F1
#
_entry.id   AF-A0A9W3B6J1-F1
#
_cell.length_a   1.000
_cell.length_b   1.000
_cell.length_c   1.000
_cell.angle_alpha   90.00
_cell.angle_beta   90.00
_cell.angle_gamma   90.00
#
_symmetry.space_group_name_H-M   'P 1'
#
loop_
_entity.id
_entity.type
_entity.pdbx_description
1 polymer ?
#
loop_
_entity_poly.entity_id
_entity_poly.type
_entity_poly.pdbx_seq_one_letter_code
_entity_poly.pdbx_strand_id
1 'polypeptide(L)'
;MASVLLSHSQHSQVETLKRHGTEASHMHNSNEENYERGYELWLMVKAKKRNQNIKLYGLTWAFSGWIGQGTHNPYTNVSLTAYIV
;
A
#
# COMPACT_ATOMS: atom_id res chain seq x y z
N MET A 1 24.70 -4.17 -1.41
CA MET A 1 26.14 -3.88 -1.53
C MET A 1 26.40 -3.31 -2.91
N ALA A 2 27.30 -2.32 -2.97
CA ALA A 2 27.99 -1.72 -4.13
C ALA A 2 27.16 -0.98 -5.23
N SER A 3 27.62 0.23 -5.50
CA SER A 3 27.13 1.24 -6.45
C SER A 3 27.84 1.09 -7.80
N VAL A 4 27.14 1.27 -8.93
CA VAL A 4 27.73 1.75 -10.20
C VAL A 4 26.67 2.59 -10.93
N LEU A 5 26.98 3.88 -11.09
CA LEU A 5 26.35 4.81 -12.03
C LEU A 5 26.79 4.47 -13.45
N LEU A 6 25.85 4.36 -14.39
CA LEU A 6 26.12 4.69 -15.80
C LEU A 6 24.90 5.39 -16.38
N SER A 7 25.09 6.64 -16.77
CA SER A 7 24.12 7.47 -17.48
C SER A 7 23.75 6.83 -18.81
N HIS A 8 22.49 6.94 -19.24
CA HIS A 8 22.13 7.44 -20.57
C HIS A 8 20.65 7.88 -20.55
N SER A 9 20.45 9.12 -20.98
CA SER A 9 19.21 9.83 -21.30
C SER A 9 18.11 8.93 -21.85
N GLN A 10 16.88 8.99 -21.31
CA GLN A 10 15.65 9.28 -22.07
C GLN A 10 14.50 9.73 -21.14
N HIS A 11 13.92 10.87 -21.50
CA HIS A 11 12.52 11.27 -21.36
C HIS A 11 11.72 10.91 -20.09
N SER A 12 11.47 11.97 -19.30
CA SER A 12 10.24 12.26 -18.57
C SER A 12 9.08 11.26 -18.69
N GLN A 13 8.93 10.37 -17.71
CA GLN A 13 7.65 10.00 -17.10
C GLN A 13 7.95 9.66 -15.64
N VAL A 14 7.29 10.35 -14.70
CA VAL A 14 7.34 10.02 -13.29
C VAL A 14 6.49 8.77 -13.10
N GLU A 15 7.03 7.61 -13.45
CA GLU A 15 6.49 6.34 -13.00
C GLU A 15 6.99 6.13 -11.58
N THR A 16 6.13 6.38 -10.59
CA THR A 16 6.26 5.77 -9.26
C THR A 16 6.12 4.26 -9.43
N LEU A 17 7.20 3.63 -9.88
CA LEU A 17 7.35 2.18 -9.89
C LEU A 17 7.40 1.74 -8.42
N LYS A 18 6.26 1.27 -7.91
CA LYS A 18 6.26 0.31 -6.82
C LYS A 18 7.20 -0.81 -7.29
N ARG A 19 8.41 -0.86 -6.73
CA ARG A 19 9.55 -1.57 -7.34
C ARG A 19 9.32 -3.08 -7.53
N HIS A 20 8.23 -3.65 -6.99
CA HIS A 20 7.90 -5.07 -7.08
C HIS A 20 6.37 -5.38 -7.18
N GLY A 21 5.60 -4.65 -8.00
CA GLY A 21 4.19 -4.99 -8.33
C GLY A 21 3.15 -4.48 -7.33
N THR A 22 1.85 -4.70 -7.55
CA THR A 22 0.72 -4.15 -6.75
C THR A 22 0.46 -4.95 -5.45
N GLU A 23 0.18 -4.26 -4.33
CA GLU A 23 -0.28 -4.89 -3.08
C GLU A 23 -1.81 -4.90 -3.07
N ALA A 24 -2.42 -6.02 -2.67
CA ALA A 24 -3.87 -6.16 -2.64
C ALA A 24 -4.47 -5.40 -1.44
N SER A 25 -5.50 -4.61 -1.70
CA SER A 25 -6.25 -3.92 -0.63
C SER A 25 -7.18 -4.90 0.08
N HIS A 26 -7.40 -4.68 1.38
CA HIS A 26 -8.40 -5.39 2.14
C HIS A 26 -9.83 -5.03 1.71
N MET A 27 -10.03 -3.92 0.98
CA MET A 27 -11.30 -3.52 0.38
C MET A 27 -11.12 -3.12 -1.10
N HIS A 28 -11.39 -4.05 -2.03
CA HIS A 28 -11.38 -3.71 -3.46
C HIS A 28 -12.61 -2.90 -3.88
N ASN A 29 -13.76 -3.18 -3.23
CA ASN A 29 -15.05 -2.50 -3.45
C ASN A 29 -15.62 -2.07 -2.08
N SER A 30 -16.62 -1.19 -2.07
CA SER A 30 -17.23 -0.66 -0.83
C SER A 30 -17.90 -1.70 0.07
N ASN A 31 -18.31 -2.84 -0.51
CA ASN A 31 -19.10 -3.88 0.17
C ASN A 31 -18.27 -5.14 0.45
N GLU A 32 -16.95 -5.06 0.30
CA GLU A 32 -16.06 -6.21 0.46
C GLU A 32 -14.96 -5.88 1.44
N GLU A 33 -14.81 -6.72 2.45
CA GLU A 33 -13.69 -6.71 3.39
C GLU A 33 -13.04 -8.10 3.39
N ASN A 34 -11.73 -8.15 3.15
CA ASN A 34 -10.96 -9.39 3.16
C ASN A 34 -9.56 -9.15 3.73
N TYR A 35 -9.38 -9.58 4.98
CA TYR A 35 -8.12 -9.49 5.74
C TYR A 35 -7.21 -10.72 5.56
N GLU A 36 -7.47 -11.58 4.58
CA GLU A 36 -6.61 -12.73 4.27
C GLU A 36 -5.81 -12.52 2.99
N ARG A 37 -5.96 -11.34 2.37
CA ARG A 37 -5.25 -10.97 1.13
C ARG A 37 -3.81 -10.58 1.40
N GLY A 38 -2.98 -10.87 0.40
CA GLY A 38 -1.56 -10.57 0.45
C GLY A 38 -0.83 -11.42 1.48
N TYR A 39 0.38 -10.99 1.83
CA TYR A 39 1.28 -11.76 2.69
C TYR A 39 1.72 -10.99 3.94
N GLU A 40 1.27 -9.74 4.09
CA GLU A 40 1.68 -8.84 5.18
C GLU A 40 1.18 -9.30 6.54
N LEU A 41 -0.09 -9.70 6.64
CA LEU A 41 -0.67 -10.21 7.89
C LEU A 41 0.02 -11.51 8.34
N TRP A 42 0.30 -12.42 7.41
CA TRP A 42 1.10 -13.61 7.69
C TRP A 42 2.51 -13.26 8.19
N LEU A 43 3.17 -12.29 7.55
CA LEU A 43 4.49 -11.81 7.96
C LEU A 43 4.45 -11.22 9.38
N MET A 44 3.45 -10.40 9.69
CA MET A 44 3.28 -9.79 11.02
C MET A 44 3.08 -10.86 12.09
N VAL A 45 2.26 -11.88 11.82
CA VAL A 45 2.07 -13.02 12.75
C VAL A 45 3.39 -13.76 12.98
N LYS A 46 4.16 -14.03 11.91
CA LYS A 46 5.47 -14.69 12.04
C LYS A 46 6.49 -13.81 12.77
N ALA A 47 6.48 -12.50 12.55
CA ALA A 47 7.38 -11.55 13.20
C ALA A 47 7.08 -11.43 14.70
N LYS A 48 5.80 -11.30 15.08
CA LYS A 48 5.36 -11.22 16.48
C LYS A 48 5.64 -12.52 17.24
N LYS A 49 5.52 -13.67 16.58
CA LYS A 49 5.89 -14.98 17.15
C LYS A 49 7.38 -15.07 17.49
N ARG A 50 8.25 -14.41 16.70
CA ARG A 50 9.70 -14.37 16.94
C ARG A 50 10.11 -13.32 17.96
N ASN A 51 9.42 -12.19 17.99
CA ASN A 51 9.66 -11.11 18.95
C ASN A 51 8.34 -10.47 19.39
N GLN A 52 7.89 -10.82 20.60
CA GLN A 52 6.64 -10.28 21.16
C GLN A 52 6.69 -8.78 21.41
N ASN A 53 7.87 -8.18 21.53
CA ASN A 53 8.06 -6.75 21.76
C ASN A 53 8.17 -5.93 20.46
N ILE A 54 8.07 -6.57 19.29
CA ILE A 54 8.12 -5.85 18.01
C ILE A 54 6.93 -4.86 17.90
N LYS A 55 7.23 -3.64 17.47
CA LYS A 55 6.26 -2.60 17.13
C LYS A 55 5.92 -2.73 15.63
N LEU A 56 4.63 -2.76 15.31
CA LEU A 56 4.13 -2.86 13.94
C LEU A 56 3.50 -1.52 13.56
N TYR A 57 3.79 -1.05 12.35
CA TYR A 57 3.22 0.17 11.77
C TYR A 57 2.77 -0.13 10.35
N GLY A 58 1.61 0.39 9.97
CA GLY A 58 1.11 0.36 8.59
C GLY A 58 1.20 1.75 7.96
N LEU A 59 1.61 1.81 6.69
CA LEU A 59 1.62 3.04 5.90
C LEU A 59 0.94 2.78 4.56
N THR A 60 -0.12 3.55 4.28
CA THR A 60 -0.88 3.43 3.03
C THR A 60 -0.17 4.20 1.91
N TRP A 61 0.21 3.50 0.85
CA TRP A 61 0.82 4.11 -0.35
C TRP A 61 -0.18 4.46 -1.44
N ALA A 62 -1.30 3.74 -1.52
CA ALA A 62 -2.35 3.95 -2.51
C ALA A 62 -3.71 3.53 -1.95
N PHE A 63 -4.77 4.14 -2.49
CA PHE A 63 -6.16 3.87 -2.10
C PHE A 63 -6.93 3.23 -3.27
N SER A 64 -7.89 2.37 -2.95
CA SER A 64 -8.85 1.84 -3.93
C SER A 64 -9.68 2.97 -4.57
N GLY A 65 -9.91 2.89 -5.88
CA GLY A 65 -10.53 3.98 -6.65
C GLY A 65 -11.95 4.38 -6.20
N TRP A 66 -12.71 3.48 -5.58
CA TRP A 66 -14.07 3.77 -5.09
C TRP A 66 -14.09 4.79 -3.93
N ILE A 67 -12.97 4.92 -3.21
CA ILE A 67 -12.84 5.82 -2.05
C ILE A 67 -12.86 7.28 -2.49
N GLY A 68 -12.31 7.57 -3.67
CA GLY A 68 -12.27 8.93 -4.22
C GLY A 68 -13.63 9.44 -4.72
N GLN A 69 -14.70 8.62 -4.68
CA GLN A 69 -16.05 8.98 -5.13
C GLN A 69 -16.10 9.64 -6.53
N GLY A 70 -15.25 9.17 -7.45
CA GLY A 70 -15.11 9.74 -8.80
C GLY A 70 -14.07 10.86 -8.93
N THR A 71 -13.36 11.20 -7.85
CA THR A 71 -12.24 12.14 -7.84
C THR A 71 -10.90 11.41 -7.67
N HIS A 72 -9.80 12.07 -8.04
CA HIS A 72 -8.44 11.55 -7.82
C HIS A 72 -7.92 11.79 -6.39
N ASN A 73 -8.69 12.47 -5.54
CA ASN A 73 -8.28 12.79 -4.18
C ASN A 73 -9.00 11.85 -3.18
N PRO A 74 -8.30 10.94 -2.50
CA PRO A 74 -8.91 10.00 -1.56
C PRO A 74 -9.44 10.68 -0.29
N TYR A 75 -9.10 11.95 -0.04
CA TYR A 75 -9.54 12.72 1.13
C TYR A 75 -10.73 13.65 0.85
N THR A 76 -11.39 13.50 -0.30
CA THR A 76 -12.64 14.24 -0.59
C THR A 76 -13.71 14.00 0.46
N ASN A 77 -13.73 12.81 1.05
CA ASN A 77 -14.56 12.48 2.20
C ASN A 77 -13.69 11.88 3.31
N VAL A 78 -13.15 12.74 4.18
CA VAL A 78 -12.24 12.34 5.27
C VAL A 78 -12.89 11.33 6.21
N SER A 79 -14.20 11.41 6.45
CA SER A 79 -14.93 10.45 7.28
C SER A 79 -14.92 9.05 6.68
N LEU A 80 -15.07 8.96 5.34
CA LEU A 80 -14.98 7.69 4.63
C LEU A 80 -13.55 7.16 4.64
N THR A 81 -12.55 8.01 4.36
CA THR A 81 -11.14 7.62 4.38
C THR A 81 -10.69 7.14 5.76
N ALA A 82 -11.19 7.75 6.84
CA ALA A 82 -10.88 7.35 8.21
C ALA A 82 -11.54 6.04 8.63
N TYR A 83 -12.68 5.68 8.02
CA TYR A 83 -13.39 4.44 8.33
C TYR A 83 -12.70 3.19 7.78
N ILE A 84 -12.00 3.32 6.65
CA ILE A 84 -11.40 2.20 5.89
C ILE A 84 -9.91 1.98 6.18
N VAL A 85 -9.31 2.79 7.06
CA VAL A 85 -7.90 2.72 7.46
C VAL A 85 -7.82 2.11 8.85
#